data_AF-A0A7C5VTH2-F1
#
_entry.id   AF-A0A7C5VTH2-F1
#
_cell.length_a   1.000
_cell.length_b   1.000
_cell.length_c   1.000
_cell.angle_alpha   90.00
_cell.angle_beta   90.00
_cell.angle_gamma   90.00
#
_symmetry.space_group_name_H-M   'P 1'
#
loop_
_entity.id
_entity.type
_entity.pdbx_description
1 polymer ?
#
loop_
_entity_poly.entity_id
_entity_poly.type
_entity_poly.pdbx_seq_one_letter_code
_entity_poly.pdbx_strand_id
1 'polypeptide(L)'
;MAKGSSSGRGPVQARPGASPLRLQPQLAIKAAPMTSASAVRRRYRCRDGYIAIALEREAQWQALAKAIGRPELAYPGSWQVAASSPPRSKLGRLLERIFAQDSADRWRLRLQGKGIPCH
;
A
#
# COMPACT_ATOMS: atom_id res chain seq x y z
N MET A 1 76.03 -5.97 -29.08
CA MET A 1 76.43 -5.32 -27.80
C MET A 1 75.31 -4.33 -27.48
N ALA A 2 74.63 -4.28 -26.34
CA ALA A 2 74.90 -4.73 -24.97
C ALA A 2 73.61 -5.21 -24.28
N LYS A 3 73.79 -5.88 -23.14
CA LYS A 3 72.82 -6.61 -22.33
C LYS A 3 72.00 -5.68 -21.43
N GLY A 4 70.80 -6.12 -21.06
CA GLY A 4 70.03 -5.59 -19.93
C GLY A 4 69.02 -6.62 -19.43
N SER A 5 69.43 -7.41 -18.44
CA SER A 5 68.60 -8.38 -17.71
C SER A 5 68.16 -7.77 -16.38
N SER A 6 66.87 -7.85 -16.03
CA SER A 6 66.38 -8.13 -14.67
C SER A 6 64.86 -8.31 -14.74
N SER A 7 64.34 -9.53 -14.63
CA SER A 7 64.01 -10.24 -13.38
C SER A 7 62.81 -9.60 -12.65
N GLY A 8 61.68 -10.29 -12.72
CA GLY A 8 60.43 -9.93 -12.05
C GLY A 8 59.38 -11.02 -12.20
N ARG A 9 59.70 -12.25 -11.76
CA ARG A 9 58.71 -13.32 -11.55
C ARG A 9 57.80 -12.89 -10.39
N GLY A 10 56.63 -12.34 -10.72
CA GLY A 10 55.52 -12.24 -9.77
C GLY A 10 54.88 -13.62 -9.57
N PRO A 11 54.53 -14.01 -8.33
CA PRO A 11 53.89 -15.29 -8.08
C PRO A 11 52.47 -15.31 -8.66
N VAL A 12 52.19 -16.41 -9.34
CA VAL A 12 50.87 -16.98 -9.56
C VAL A 12 50.03 -16.89 -8.29
N GLN A 13 48.90 -16.18 -8.33
CA GLN A 13 47.81 -16.41 -7.39
C GLN A 13 46.53 -16.74 -8.16
N ALA A 14 45.93 -17.83 -7.69
CA ALA A 14 44.84 -18.55 -8.29
C ALA A 14 43.51 -17.80 -8.24
N ARG A 15 42.67 -18.14 -9.23
CA ARG A 15 41.19 -18.03 -9.27
C ARG A 15 40.59 -18.58 -7.95
N PRO A 16 39.33 -18.28 -7.52
CA PRO A 16 38.15 -17.94 -8.33
C PRO A 16 37.21 -16.88 -7.70
N GLY A 17 36.76 -15.90 -8.48
CA GLY A 17 35.91 -14.81 -7.97
C GLY A 17 34.67 -14.59 -8.82
N ALA A 18 33.57 -15.22 -8.42
CA ALA A 18 32.19 -14.80 -8.65
C ALA A 18 31.75 -14.52 -10.11
N SER A 19 31.14 -15.55 -10.72
CA SER A 19 30.01 -15.31 -11.61
C SER A 19 29.03 -14.36 -10.92
N PRO A 20 28.59 -13.25 -11.54
CA PRO A 20 27.42 -12.55 -11.04
C PRO A 20 26.24 -13.47 -11.27
N LEU A 21 25.83 -14.16 -10.21
CA LEU A 21 24.56 -14.87 -10.15
C LEU A 21 23.46 -13.92 -10.60
N ARG A 22 23.02 -14.17 -11.83
CA ARG A 22 21.64 -14.10 -12.32
C ARG A 22 20.64 -13.90 -11.17
N LEU A 23 20.38 -12.64 -10.83
CA LEU A 23 19.28 -12.21 -9.97
C LEU A 23 18.16 -11.69 -10.86
N GLN A 24 17.29 -12.59 -11.29
CA GLN A 24 15.88 -12.30 -11.51
C GLN A 24 15.13 -13.48 -10.86
N PRO A 25 13.99 -13.33 -10.17
CA PRO A 25 12.99 -12.27 -10.32
C PRO A 25 12.33 -11.87 -8.97
N GLN A 26 12.57 -10.66 -8.46
CA GLN A 26 11.62 -10.12 -7.49
C GLN A 26 10.65 -9.24 -8.27
N LEU A 27 9.45 -9.78 -8.40
CA LEU A 27 8.20 -9.11 -8.72
C LEU A 27 8.09 -7.83 -7.90
N ALA A 28 8.79 -6.79 -8.34
CA ALA A 28 8.47 -5.43 -8.02
C ALA A 28 7.13 -5.21 -8.71
N ILE A 29 6.06 -5.59 -8.01
CA ILE A 29 4.74 -5.06 -8.26
C ILE A 29 5.00 -3.55 -8.32
N LYS A 30 4.97 -3.00 -9.54
CA LYS A 30 5.03 -1.56 -9.77
C LYS A 30 3.83 -1.02 -9.03
N ALA A 31 3.99 -0.73 -7.75
CA ALA A 31 3.17 0.21 -7.05
C ALA A 31 3.45 1.52 -7.77
N ALA A 32 2.70 1.76 -8.84
CA ALA A 32 2.47 3.10 -9.34
C ALA A 32 2.30 4.00 -8.11
N PRO A 33 2.86 5.23 -8.09
CA PRO A 33 2.63 6.12 -6.97
C PRO A 33 1.11 6.22 -6.82
N MET A 34 0.55 5.62 -5.76
CA MET A 34 -0.84 5.85 -5.42
C MET A 34 -0.86 7.28 -4.93
N THR A 35 -1.05 8.16 -5.90
CA THR A 35 -1.03 9.60 -5.80
C THR A 35 -2.03 9.99 -4.71
N SER A 36 -1.48 10.45 -3.59
CA SER A 36 -2.14 10.81 -2.32
C SER A 36 -2.90 9.68 -1.60
N ALA A 37 -2.30 9.17 -0.51
CA ALA A 37 -3.00 8.32 0.45
C ALA A 37 -4.01 9.17 1.25
N SER A 38 -5.26 9.23 0.81
CA SER A 38 -6.34 9.90 1.56
C SER A 38 -7.07 8.94 2.49
N ALA A 39 -7.84 9.47 3.44
CA ALA A 39 -8.66 8.65 4.34
C ALA A 39 -9.64 7.73 3.57
N VAL A 40 -10.11 8.12 2.40
CA VAL A 40 -11.03 7.32 1.58
C VAL A 40 -10.34 6.30 0.66
N ARG A 41 -9.00 6.32 0.58
CA ARG A 41 -8.21 5.44 -0.30
C ARG A 41 -7.00 4.89 0.46
N ARG A 42 -7.25 3.99 1.41
CA ARG A 42 -6.21 3.36 2.25
C ARG A 42 -6.63 2.00 2.80
N ARG A 43 -5.67 1.35 3.45
CA ARG A 43 -5.90 0.15 4.26
C ARG A 43 -6.23 0.52 5.70
N TYR A 44 -7.20 -0.18 6.27
CA TYR A 44 -7.64 -0.08 7.64
C TYR A 44 -7.41 -1.39 8.36
N ARG A 45 -6.96 -1.30 9.62
CA ARG A 45 -6.84 -2.46 10.49
C ARG A 45 -8.22 -2.79 11.06
N CYS A 46 -8.67 -4.01 10.81
CA CYS A 46 -9.85 -4.60 11.41
C CYS A 46 -9.47 -5.48 12.60
N ARG A 47 -10.47 -6.06 13.27
CA ARG A 47 -10.25 -6.98 14.39
C ARG A 47 -9.38 -8.18 14.03
N ASP A 48 -9.63 -8.77 12.86
CA ASP A 48 -9.07 -10.06 12.43
C ASP A 48 -8.21 -9.95 11.15
N GLY A 49 -7.91 -8.74 10.69
CA GLY A 49 -7.17 -8.54 9.44
C GLY A 49 -7.14 -7.10 8.99
N TYR A 50 -6.97 -6.90 7.70
CA TYR A 50 -6.97 -5.58 7.08
C TYR A 50 -7.99 -5.52 5.96
N ILE A 51 -8.61 -4.36 5.78
CA ILE A 51 -9.47 -4.05 4.64
C ILE A 51 -8.92 -2.84 3.90
N ALA A 52 -8.74 -2.97 2.59
CA ALA A 52 -8.41 -1.86 1.71
C ALA A 52 -9.71 -1.29 1.17
N ILE A 53 -9.90 0.03 1.32
CA ILE A 53 -10.97 0.75 0.62
C ILE A 53 -10.34 1.71 -0.38
N ALA A 54 -10.97 1.81 -1.55
CA ALA A 54 -10.59 2.75 -2.59
C ALA A 54 -11.84 3.44 -3.13
N LEU A 55 -12.36 4.39 -2.37
CA LEU A 55 -13.52 5.15 -2.81
C LEU A 55 -13.05 6.21 -3.82
N GLU A 56 -13.83 6.39 -4.89
CA GLU A 56 -13.57 7.36 -5.96
C GLU A 56 -14.75 8.30 -6.22
N ARG A 57 -15.94 7.98 -5.69
CA ARG A 57 -17.18 8.74 -5.92
C ARG A 57 -17.91 9.01 -4.62
N GLU A 58 -18.64 10.12 -4.56
CA GLU A 58 -19.48 10.48 -3.41
C GLU A 58 -20.51 9.39 -3.08
N ALA A 59 -21.11 8.74 -4.08
CA ALA A 59 -22.06 7.64 -3.86
C ALA A 59 -21.45 6.49 -3.04
N GLN A 60 -20.15 6.18 -3.25
CA GLN A 60 -19.45 5.15 -2.49
C GLN A 60 -19.15 5.62 -1.06
N TRP A 61 -18.83 6.91 -0.88
CA TRP A 61 -18.69 7.51 0.45
C TRP A 61 -19.99 7.50 1.24
N GLN A 62 -21.10 7.86 0.61
CA GLN A 62 -22.44 7.77 1.21
C GLN A 62 -22.79 6.32 1.59
N ALA A 63 -22.48 5.37 0.71
CA ALA A 63 -22.68 3.96 0.98
C ALA A 63 -21.82 3.48 2.15
N LEU A 64 -20.57 3.92 2.24
CA LEU A 64 -19.67 3.61 3.35
C LEU A 64 -20.18 4.19 4.66
N ALA A 65 -20.59 5.47 4.67
CA ALA A 65 -21.18 6.14 5.83
C ALA A 65 -22.41 5.40 6.35
N LYS A 66 -23.28 4.91 5.45
CA LYS A 66 -24.42 4.04 5.80
C LYS A 66 -23.94 2.68 6.35
N ALA A 67 -22.93 2.06 5.73
CA ALA A 67 -22.41 0.76 6.15
C ALA A 67 -21.75 0.78 7.54
N ILE A 68 -21.08 1.88 7.88
CA ILE A 68 -20.48 2.12 9.20
C ILE A 68 -21.49 2.63 10.25
N GLY A 69 -22.77 2.77 9.88
CA GLY A 69 -23.84 3.22 10.78
C GLY A 69 -23.79 4.71 11.12
N ARG A 70 -23.05 5.52 10.36
CA ARG A 70 -22.91 6.98 10.54
C ARG A 70 -23.30 7.71 9.26
N PRO A 71 -24.57 7.65 8.83
CA PRO A 71 -25.02 8.38 7.64
C PRO A 71 -24.84 9.90 7.78
N GLU A 72 -24.79 10.41 9.02
CA GLU A 72 -24.46 11.81 9.35
C GLU A 72 -23.11 12.29 8.79
N LEU A 73 -22.15 11.38 8.56
CA LEU A 73 -20.85 11.72 7.97
C LEU A 73 -20.93 11.97 6.46
N ALA A 74 -22.04 11.60 5.81
CA ALA A 74 -22.24 11.73 4.38
C ALA A 74 -23.21 12.86 4.02
N TYR A 75 -22.91 14.06 4.50
CA TYR A 75 -23.59 15.30 4.13
C TYR A 75 -23.11 15.79 2.75
N PRO A 76 -23.90 16.61 2.03
CA PRO A 76 -23.48 17.18 0.73
C PRO A 76 -22.16 17.94 0.87
N GLY A 77 -21.16 17.59 0.05
CA GLY A 77 -19.81 18.18 0.10
C GLY A 77 -18.83 17.49 1.07
N SER A 78 -19.29 16.52 1.88
CA SER A 78 -18.41 15.72 2.73
C SER A 78 -17.40 14.88 1.94
N TRP A 79 -17.75 14.50 0.70
CA TRP A 79 -16.85 13.74 -0.18
C TRP A 79 -15.54 14.48 -0.44
N GLN A 80 -15.57 15.77 -0.82
CA GLN A 80 -14.35 16.54 -1.05
C GLN A 80 -13.51 16.67 0.22
N VAL A 81 -14.15 16.84 1.38
CA VAL A 81 -13.46 16.86 2.67
C VAL A 81 -12.81 15.51 2.97
N ALA A 82 -13.51 14.40 2.74
CA ALA A 82 -13.00 13.05 2.99
C ALA A 82 -11.91 12.63 1.98
N ALA A 83 -12.06 13.01 0.70
CA ALA A 83 -11.10 12.78 -0.36
C ALA A 83 -9.82 13.61 -0.19
N SER A 84 -9.93 14.84 0.32
CA SER A 84 -8.79 15.68 0.67
C SER A 84 -8.22 15.38 2.07
N SER A 85 -8.95 14.62 2.90
CA SER A 85 -8.54 14.33 4.27
C SER A 85 -7.31 13.41 4.30
N PRO A 86 -6.23 13.81 4.98
CA PRO A 86 -5.05 12.97 5.13
C PRO A 86 -5.36 11.72 5.96
N PRO A 87 -4.52 10.67 5.88
CA PRO A 87 -4.82 9.38 6.49
C PRO A 87 -4.72 9.44 8.02
N ARG A 88 -3.93 10.37 8.58
CA ARG A 88 -3.82 10.65 10.03
C ARG A 88 -4.86 11.65 10.55
N SER A 89 -5.81 12.09 9.71
CA SER A 89 -6.90 12.97 10.12
C SER A 89 -7.81 12.31 11.17
N LYS A 90 -8.68 13.13 11.77
CA LYS A 90 -9.75 12.66 12.67
C LYS A 90 -10.64 11.62 11.98
N LEU A 91 -10.92 11.81 10.69
CA LEU A 91 -11.72 10.90 9.87
C LEU A 91 -11.01 9.55 9.68
N GLY A 92 -9.70 9.57 9.36
CA GLY A 92 -8.91 8.34 9.26
C GLY A 92 -8.87 7.54 10.56
N ARG A 93 -8.65 8.19 11.70
CA ARG A 93 -8.68 7.53 13.03
C ARG A 93 -10.07 7.02 13.41
N LEU A 94 -11.12 7.75 13.05
CA LEU A 94 -12.50 7.34 13.28
C LEU A 94 -12.85 6.09 12.47
N LEU A 95 -12.52 6.08 11.18
CA LEU A 95 -12.71 4.91 10.33
C LEU A 95 -11.93 3.71 10.86
N GLU A 96 -10.68 3.89 11.28
CA GLU A 96 -9.86 2.82 11.86
C GLU A 96 -10.50 2.21 13.12
N ARG A 97 -11.02 3.05 14.02
CA ARG A 97 -11.76 2.57 15.20
C ARG A 97 -13.05 1.84 14.84
N ILE A 98 -13.76 2.28 13.79
CA ILE A 98 -14.98 1.60 13.35
C ILE A 98 -14.65 0.26 12.71
N PHE A 99 -13.69 0.23 11.79
CA PHE A 99 -13.23 -1.01 11.16
C PHE A 99 -12.67 -2.00 12.17
N ALA A 100 -12.04 -1.53 13.26
CA ALA A 100 -11.55 -2.37 14.34
C ALA A 100 -12.65 -3.04 15.19
N GLN A 101 -13.91 -2.59 15.14
CA GLN A 101 -15.02 -3.18 15.90
C GLN A 101 -15.49 -4.53 15.34
N ASP A 102 -15.29 -4.77 14.04
CA ASP A 102 -15.75 -5.98 13.33
C ASP A 102 -14.59 -6.61 12.53
N SER A 103 -14.76 -7.87 12.11
CA SER A 103 -13.76 -8.57 11.31
C SER A 103 -13.75 -8.04 9.86
N ALA A 104 -12.59 -8.12 9.20
CA ALA A 104 -12.44 -7.66 7.82
C ALA A 104 -13.43 -8.36 6.86
N ASP A 105 -13.68 -9.65 7.07
CA ASP A 105 -14.62 -10.43 6.26
C ASP A 105 -16.07 -9.90 6.36
N ARG A 106 -16.55 -9.62 7.58
CA ARG A 106 -17.87 -9.01 7.79
C ARG A 106 -17.98 -7.63 7.16
N TRP A 107 -16.92 -6.82 7.25
CA TRP A 107 -16.88 -5.54 6.58
C TRP A 107 -16.92 -5.70 5.06
N ARG A 108 -16.14 -6.63 4.49
CA ARG A 108 -16.18 -6.94 3.06
C ARG A 108 -17.57 -7.34 2.61
N LEU A 109 -18.24 -8.27 3.30
CA LEU A 109 -19.63 -8.67 3.01
C LEU A 109 -20.60 -7.47 3.01
N ARG A 110 -20.52 -6.59 4.03
CA ARG A 110 -21.37 -5.39 4.10
C ARG A 110 -21.06 -4.38 2.99
N LEU A 111 -19.79 -4.17 2.67
CA LEU A 111 -19.34 -3.18 1.68
C LEU A 111 -19.59 -3.66 0.25
N GLN A 112 -19.34 -4.94 -0.04
CA GLN A 112 -19.66 -5.58 -1.32
C GLN A 112 -21.16 -5.56 -1.60
N GLY A 113 -21.99 -5.84 -0.58
CA GLY A 113 -23.45 -5.70 -0.68
C GLY A 113 -23.93 -4.28 -0.98
N LYS A 114 -23.06 -3.27 -0.87
CA LYS A 114 -23.32 -1.87 -1.20
C LYS A 114 -22.58 -1.40 -2.48
N GLY A 115 -21.88 -2.29 -3.18
CA GLY A 115 -21.13 -1.95 -4.39
C GLY A 115 -19.86 -1.15 -4.13
N ILE A 116 -19.28 -1.24 -2.94
CA ILE A 116 -18.04 -0.54 -2.58
C ILE A 116 -16.83 -1.39 -2.95
N PRO A 117 -15.89 -0.88 -3.78
CA PRO A 117 -14.67 -1.61 -4.11
C PRO A 117 -13.78 -1.72 -2.87
N CYS A 118 -13.74 -2.93 -2.30
CA CYS A 118 -12.92 -3.27 -1.14
C CYS A 118 -12.16 -4.59 -1.37
N HIS A 119 -10.92 -4.64 -0.89
CA HIS A 119 -9.99 -5.77 -1.07
C HIS A 119 -9.33 -6.15 0.25
#